data_AF-A0A933LH25-F1
#
_entry.id   AF-A0A933LH25-F1
#
_cell.length_a   1.000
_cell.length_b   1.000
_cell.length_c   1.000
_cell.angle_alpha   90.00
_cell.angle_beta   90.00
_cell.angle_gamma   90.00
#
_symmetry.space_group_name_H-M   'P 1'
#
loop_
_entity.id
_entity.type
_entity.pdbx_description
1 polymer ?
#
loop_
_entity_poly.entity_id
_entity_poly.type
_entity_poly.pdbx_seq_one_letter_code
_entity_poly.pdbx_strand_id
1 'polypeptide(L)'
;AAIDAAWKRTDVPYFPPSWEKAGTHWGNTETLWPTPLFALDDPRVTALDREVREHHGGGFCEGTIRWTGMPDVIHPYMSAYTTMASLVRGDSEQVVEDFYWYLLHSTATHAFPEGIYFKKKEAWNHTIPHVTGACNYAILLRHMLVHEQGDELHLLTAVPDWWLEWGSMTAVENIPTHFGKLSLHVTGQSGGVWVGFDPPTERPPRRVVLHLPSSRKLAEPVPGVEVVRRPPQKKRWDFETVVRMYESR
;
A
#
# COMPACT_ATOMS: atom_id res chain seq x y z
N ALA A 1 24.94 9.14 -8.50
CA ALA A 1 25.90 9.58 -9.55
C ALA A 1 25.62 8.93 -10.91
N ALA A 2 25.79 7.60 -11.08
CA ALA A 2 25.57 6.94 -12.38
C ALA A 2 24.09 6.94 -12.82
N ILE A 3 23.17 6.61 -11.90
CA ILE A 3 21.71 6.64 -12.16
C ILE A 3 21.24 8.05 -12.49
N ASP A 4 21.67 9.07 -11.74
CA ASP A 4 21.25 10.45 -11.98
C ASP A 4 21.72 10.96 -13.35
N ALA A 5 22.95 10.61 -13.75
CA ALA A 5 23.48 10.97 -15.06
C ALA A 5 22.73 10.25 -16.19
N ALA A 6 22.32 9.00 -15.99
CA ALA A 6 21.51 8.26 -16.96
C ALA A 6 20.10 8.84 -17.08
N TRP A 7 19.44 9.08 -15.95
CA TRP A 7 18.12 9.71 -15.88
C TRP A 7 18.09 11.10 -16.52
N LYS A 8 19.11 11.95 -16.27
CA LYS A 8 19.18 13.28 -16.91
C LYS A 8 19.18 13.24 -18.44
N ARG A 9 19.60 12.12 -19.06
CA ARG A 9 19.60 11.96 -20.52
C ARG A 9 18.24 11.55 -21.08
N THR A 10 17.31 11.09 -20.24
CA THR A 10 16.00 10.61 -20.71
C THR A 10 15.02 11.77 -20.94
N ASP A 11 15.26 12.92 -20.30
CA ASP A 11 14.44 14.13 -20.38
C ASP A 11 12.99 13.91 -19.93
N VAL A 12 12.80 13.03 -18.93
CA VAL A 12 11.51 12.80 -18.27
C VAL A 12 11.62 13.07 -16.76
N PRO A 13 10.56 13.52 -16.09
CA PRO A 13 10.62 13.86 -14.67
C PRO A 13 10.65 12.64 -13.73
N TYR A 14 10.38 11.45 -14.24
CA TYR A 14 10.26 10.18 -13.50
C TYR A 14 11.36 9.17 -13.88
N PHE A 15 11.45 8.04 -13.16
CA PHE A 15 12.29 6.91 -13.58
C PHE A 15 11.60 6.10 -14.69
N PRO A 16 12.10 6.14 -15.94
CA PRO A 16 11.43 5.45 -17.05
C PRO A 16 11.57 3.93 -16.94
N PRO A 17 10.71 3.15 -17.63
CA PRO A 17 10.77 1.68 -17.61
C PRO A 17 12.07 1.12 -18.20
N SER A 18 12.72 1.89 -19.07
CA SER A 18 14.05 1.66 -19.63
C SER A 18 14.71 3.01 -19.95
N TRP A 19 16.02 3.03 -20.21
CA TRP A 19 16.71 4.27 -20.58
C TRP A 19 16.27 4.80 -21.94
N GLU A 20 15.78 3.92 -22.81
CA GLU A 20 15.16 4.20 -24.10
C GLU A 20 13.73 4.75 -23.97
N LYS A 21 13.16 4.75 -22.75
CA LYS A 21 11.76 5.11 -22.45
C LYS A 21 10.72 4.16 -23.05
N ALA A 22 11.16 3.01 -23.56
CA ALA A 22 10.30 1.99 -24.13
C ALA A 22 9.97 0.90 -23.10
N GLY A 23 8.80 0.28 -23.26
CA GLY A 23 8.35 -0.84 -22.41
C GLY A 23 7.21 -0.45 -21.48
N THR A 24 7.00 -1.28 -20.46
CA THR A 24 5.98 -1.08 -19.43
C THR A 24 6.65 -0.85 -18.09
N HIS A 25 6.08 0.04 -17.28
CA HIS A 25 6.57 0.27 -15.93
C HIS A 25 6.47 -1.02 -15.12
N TRP A 26 7.62 -1.47 -14.60
CA TRP A 26 7.76 -2.69 -13.80
C TRP A 26 8.77 -2.46 -12.67
N GLY A 27 9.99 -2.97 -12.77
CA GLY A 27 10.97 -2.87 -11.69
C GLY A 27 11.37 -1.43 -11.36
N ASN A 28 11.14 -0.48 -12.26
CA ASN A 28 11.38 0.94 -12.00
C ASN A 28 10.41 1.54 -10.96
N THR A 29 9.31 0.87 -10.61
CA THR A 29 8.41 1.32 -9.54
C THR A 29 8.85 0.87 -8.14
N GLU A 30 9.82 -0.05 -8.04
CA GLU A 30 10.44 -0.55 -6.79
C GLU A 30 11.44 0.47 -6.20
N THR A 31 10.96 1.69 -5.97
CA THR A 31 11.80 2.84 -5.60
C THR A 31 12.01 2.96 -4.09
N LEU A 32 10.94 2.75 -3.32
CA LEU A 32 10.94 2.93 -1.87
C LEU A 32 10.75 1.62 -1.09
N TRP A 33 10.34 0.56 -1.78
CA TRP A 33 10.13 -0.78 -1.22
C TRP A 33 10.44 -1.83 -2.30
N PRO A 34 11.04 -3.00 -1.97
CA PRO A 34 11.35 -3.52 -0.63
C PRO A 34 12.57 -2.89 0.05
N THR A 35 13.39 -2.15 -0.69
CA THR A 35 14.50 -1.38 -0.16
C THR A 35 14.33 0.08 -0.58
N PRO A 36 14.47 1.05 0.34
CA PRO A 36 14.40 2.46 -0.01
C PRO A 36 15.65 2.87 -0.80
N LEU A 37 15.55 2.90 -2.12
CA LEU A 37 16.65 3.29 -3.02
C LEU A 37 16.80 4.82 -3.12
N PHE A 38 15.73 5.55 -2.83
CA PHE A 38 15.66 7.00 -2.93
C PHE A 38 15.10 7.62 -1.64
N ALA A 39 15.27 8.93 -1.49
CA ALA A 39 14.63 9.67 -0.41
C ALA A 39 13.10 9.63 -0.58
N LEU A 40 12.36 9.65 0.55
CA LEU A 40 10.89 9.60 0.55
C LEU A 40 10.25 10.77 -0.23
N ASP A 41 10.91 11.93 -0.21
CA ASP A 41 10.52 13.16 -0.87
C ASP A 41 11.17 13.36 -2.25
N ASP A 42 11.85 12.34 -2.80
CA ASP A 42 12.48 12.43 -4.11
C ASP A 42 11.42 12.78 -5.19
N PRO A 43 11.58 13.91 -5.90
CA PRO A 43 10.58 14.38 -6.85
C PRO A 43 10.38 13.39 -8.00
N ARG A 44 11.38 12.56 -8.32
CA ARG A 44 11.30 11.55 -9.39
C ARG A 44 10.40 10.39 -9.01
N VAL A 45 10.36 10.03 -7.74
CA VAL A 45 9.44 9.01 -7.21
C VAL A 45 8.01 9.53 -7.29
N THR A 46 7.78 10.76 -6.85
CA THR A 46 6.45 11.40 -6.94
C THR A 46 5.99 11.53 -8.40
N ALA A 47 6.90 11.91 -9.30
CA ALA A 47 6.61 12.00 -10.73
C ALA A 47 6.31 10.63 -11.33
N LEU A 48 7.00 9.57 -10.89
CA LEU A 48 6.74 8.20 -11.35
C LEU A 48 5.38 7.69 -10.90
N ASP A 49 5.02 7.91 -9.63
CA ASP A 49 3.70 7.52 -9.11
C ASP A 49 2.58 8.18 -9.93
N ARG A 50 2.72 9.49 -10.20
CA ARG A 50 1.81 10.22 -11.08
C ARG A 50 1.76 9.65 -12.49
N GLU A 51 2.93 9.39 -13.10
CA GLU A 51 3.00 8.85 -14.45
C GLU A 51 2.24 7.53 -14.58
N VAL A 52 2.46 6.59 -13.66
CA VAL A 52 1.81 5.29 -13.74
C VAL A 52 0.31 5.37 -13.43
N ARG A 53 -0.09 6.23 -12.49
CA ARG A 53 -1.49 6.39 -12.07
C ARG A 53 -2.34 7.18 -13.06
N GLU A 54 -1.76 8.15 -13.77
CA GLU A 54 -2.54 9.10 -14.57
C GLU A 54 -2.32 8.96 -16.09
N HIS A 55 -1.14 8.52 -16.55
CA HIS A 55 -0.80 8.56 -17.98
C HIS A 55 -0.49 7.19 -18.59
N HIS A 56 0.33 6.36 -17.93
CA HIS A 56 0.82 5.09 -18.49
C HIS A 56 -0.33 4.16 -18.87
N GLY A 57 -0.46 3.86 -20.17
CA GLY A 57 -1.54 3.01 -20.69
C GLY A 57 -2.95 3.54 -20.44
N GLY A 58 -3.10 4.85 -20.20
CA GLY A 58 -4.35 5.51 -19.80
C GLY A 58 -4.54 5.69 -18.29
N GLY A 59 -3.49 5.46 -17.49
CA GLY A 59 -3.53 5.53 -16.04
C GLY A 59 -4.05 4.26 -15.38
N PHE A 60 -4.00 4.22 -14.04
CA PHE A 60 -4.50 3.08 -13.26
C PHE A 60 -5.96 2.79 -13.60
N CYS A 61 -6.28 1.52 -13.66
CA CYS A 61 -7.64 1.04 -13.89
C CYS A 61 -7.97 0.05 -12.78
N GLU A 62 -9.09 0.26 -12.08
CA GLU A 62 -9.50 -0.61 -10.98
C GLU A 62 -8.37 -0.73 -9.92
N GLY A 63 -7.83 0.42 -9.50
CA GLY A 63 -6.73 0.52 -8.54
C GLY A 63 -5.42 -0.14 -8.99
N THR A 64 -5.31 -0.51 -10.28
CA THR A 64 -4.26 -1.40 -10.76
C THR A 64 -3.51 -0.79 -11.96
N ILE A 65 -2.19 -0.95 -11.96
CA ILE A 65 -1.30 -0.52 -13.05
C ILE A 65 -1.63 -1.23 -14.38
N ARG A 66 -1.50 -0.48 -15.47
CA ARG A 66 -1.71 -0.97 -16.85
C ARG A 66 -0.51 -1.79 -17.31
N TRP A 67 -0.79 -2.90 -17.98
CA TRP A 67 0.18 -3.64 -18.76
C TRP A 67 0.05 -3.28 -20.23
N THR A 68 1.00 -2.52 -20.79
CA THR A 68 0.90 -2.00 -22.16
C THR A 68 1.39 -2.99 -23.24
N GLY A 69 1.91 -4.15 -22.84
CA GLY A 69 2.31 -5.20 -23.78
C GLY A 69 1.14 -5.94 -24.44
N MET A 70 -0.07 -5.83 -23.88
CA MET A 70 -1.28 -6.47 -24.40
C MET A 70 -2.49 -5.55 -24.24
N PRO A 71 -3.49 -5.62 -25.14
CA PRO A 71 -4.66 -4.77 -25.04
C PRO A 71 -5.50 -5.13 -23.81
N ASP A 72 -5.98 -4.10 -23.14
CA ASP A 72 -6.94 -4.20 -22.05
C ASP A 72 -6.48 -5.06 -20.85
N VAL A 73 -5.19 -4.96 -20.49
CA VAL A 73 -4.64 -5.70 -19.34
C VAL A 73 -4.26 -4.77 -18.18
N ILE A 74 -4.60 -5.20 -16.96
CA ILE A 74 -4.10 -4.66 -15.69
C ILE A 74 -3.27 -5.72 -14.96
N HIS A 75 -2.37 -5.26 -14.10
CA HIS A 75 -1.41 -6.12 -13.41
C HIS A 75 -1.44 -5.93 -11.87
N PRO A 76 -2.31 -6.64 -11.13
CA PRO A 76 -2.55 -6.42 -9.69
C PRO A 76 -1.28 -6.41 -8.84
N TYR A 77 -0.47 -7.47 -8.87
CA TYR A 77 0.68 -7.57 -7.98
C TYR A 77 1.79 -6.53 -8.28
N MET A 78 1.92 -6.09 -9.54
CA MET A 78 2.89 -5.05 -9.90
C MET A 78 2.50 -3.69 -9.32
N SER A 79 1.20 -3.46 -9.08
CA SER A 79 0.72 -2.23 -8.45
C SER A 79 1.20 -2.12 -7.00
N ALA A 80 1.43 -3.26 -6.34
CA ALA A 80 1.83 -3.30 -4.93
C ALA A 80 3.09 -2.47 -4.64
N TYR A 81 4.05 -2.40 -5.57
CA TYR A 81 5.27 -1.61 -5.38
C TYR A 81 5.00 -0.11 -5.37
N THR A 82 4.14 0.35 -6.29
CA THR A 82 3.63 1.73 -6.32
C THR A 82 2.80 2.04 -5.07
N THR A 83 1.92 1.14 -4.66
CA THR A 83 1.13 1.26 -3.43
C THR A 83 2.00 1.31 -2.17
N MET A 84 3.08 0.52 -2.12
CA MET A 84 4.04 0.56 -1.01
C MET A 84 4.83 1.87 -0.98
N ALA A 85 5.14 2.47 -2.14
CA ALA A 85 5.69 3.83 -2.20
C ALA A 85 4.70 4.87 -1.66
N SER A 86 3.41 4.76 -2.02
CA SER A 86 2.34 5.60 -1.45
C SER A 86 2.21 5.42 0.08
N LEU A 87 2.38 4.19 0.60
CA LEU A 87 2.33 3.89 2.03
C LEU A 87 3.41 4.63 2.83
N VAL A 88 4.67 4.54 2.42
CA VAL A 88 5.78 5.19 3.14
C VAL A 88 5.78 6.71 2.98
N ARG A 89 5.07 7.23 1.97
CA ARG A 89 4.88 8.67 1.74
C ARG A 89 3.67 9.25 2.49
N GLY A 90 2.88 8.40 3.15
CA GLY A 90 1.72 8.84 3.95
C GLY A 90 0.43 9.02 3.14
N ASP A 91 0.35 8.52 1.91
CA ASP A 91 -0.82 8.60 1.04
C ASP A 91 -1.87 7.54 1.43
N SER A 92 -2.28 7.53 2.70
CA SER A 92 -3.00 6.42 3.34
C SER A 92 -4.35 6.08 2.69
N GLU A 93 -5.08 7.06 2.18
CA GLU A 93 -6.37 6.82 1.52
C GLU A 93 -6.18 6.07 0.19
N GLN A 94 -5.17 6.46 -0.59
CA GLN A 94 -4.83 5.77 -1.84
C GLN A 94 -4.41 4.32 -1.58
N VAL A 95 -3.64 4.08 -0.52
CA VAL A 95 -3.23 2.71 -0.14
C VAL A 95 -4.42 1.83 0.19
N VAL A 96 -5.39 2.37 0.94
CA VAL A 96 -6.60 1.62 1.29
C VAL A 96 -7.49 1.37 0.07
N GLU A 97 -7.61 2.34 -0.84
CA GLU A 97 -8.27 2.14 -2.12
C GLU A 97 -7.61 1.00 -2.92
N ASP A 98 -6.30 1.09 -3.14
CA ASP A 98 -5.52 0.09 -3.88
C ASP A 98 -5.64 -1.30 -3.24
N PHE A 99 -5.63 -1.39 -1.90
CA PHE A 99 -5.77 -2.64 -1.16
C PHE A 99 -7.09 -3.37 -1.48
N TYR A 100 -8.22 -2.65 -1.48
CA TYR A 100 -9.51 -3.26 -1.78
C TYR A 100 -9.68 -3.60 -3.26
N TRP A 101 -9.14 -2.78 -4.17
CA TRP A 101 -9.09 -3.12 -5.59
C TRP A 101 -8.26 -4.38 -5.85
N TYR A 102 -7.14 -4.53 -5.17
CA TYR A 102 -6.32 -5.74 -5.26
C TYR A 102 -7.10 -6.97 -4.77
N LEU A 103 -7.83 -6.85 -3.65
CA LEU A 103 -8.69 -7.93 -3.16
C LEU A 103 -9.81 -8.29 -4.15
N LEU A 104 -10.46 -7.30 -4.76
CA LEU A 104 -11.52 -7.49 -5.77
C LEU A 104 -11.06 -8.40 -6.92
N HIS A 105 -9.80 -8.26 -7.31
CA HIS A 105 -9.21 -9.00 -8.40
C HIS A 105 -8.79 -10.44 -8.05
N SER A 106 -9.02 -10.89 -6.81
CA SER A 106 -8.90 -12.30 -6.44
C SER A 106 -10.11 -13.12 -6.91
N THR A 107 -9.96 -14.44 -7.03
CA THR A 107 -11.09 -15.33 -7.32
C THR A 107 -12.05 -15.42 -6.13
N ALA A 108 -13.21 -16.05 -6.32
CA ALA A 108 -14.15 -16.36 -5.22
C ALA A 108 -13.54 -17.23 -4.10
N THR A 109 -12.40 -17.88 -4.36
CA THR A 109 -11.62 -18.66 -3.38
C THR A 109 -10.34 -17.95 -2.94
N HIS A 110 -10.22 -16.64 -3.21
CA HIS A 110 -9.05 -15.80 -2.92
C HIS A 110 -7.73 -16.27 -3.54
N ALA A 111 -7.78 -16.86 -4.73
CA ALA A 111 -6.60 -17.06 -5.56
C ALA A 111 -6.32 -15.79 -6.37
N PHE A 112 -5.06 -15.36 -6.43
CA PHE A 112 -4.67 -14.14 -7.12
C PHE A 112 -4.19 -14.44 -8.54
N PRO A 113 -4.56 -13.63 -9.55
CA PRO A 113 -4.00 -13.71 -10.89
C PRO A 113 -2.69 -12.93 -10.99
N GLU A 114 -1.95 -13.19 -12.06
CA GLU A 114 -0.78 -12.40 -12.42
C GLU A 114 -1.24 -11.12 -13.10
N GLY A 115 -1.92 -11.23 -14.25
CA GLY A 115 -2.59 -10.14 -14.96
C GLY A 115 -4.05 -10.48 -15.29
N ILE A 116 -4.84 -9.44 -15.58
CA ILE A 116 -6.28 -9.55 -15.86
C ILE A 116 -6.62 -8.74 -17.10
N TYR A 117 -7.37 -9.36 -18.01
CA TYR A 117 -8.07 -8.66 -19.08
C TYR A 117 -9.32 -7.99 -18.49
N PHE A 118 -9.19 -6.77 -17.94
CA PHE A 118 -10.26 -6.15 -17.13
C PHE A 118 -11.58 -5.93 -17.89
N LYS A 119 -11.55 -5.76 -19.22
CA LYS A 119 -12.79 -5.70 -20.01
C LYS A 119 -13.52 -7.04 -20.10
N LYS A 120 -12.77 -8.14 -20.17
CA LYS A 120 -13.32 -9.50 -20.23
C LYS A 120 -13.58 -10.08 -18.83
N LYS A 121 -12.96 -9.48 -17.81
CA LYS A 121 -12.98 -9.96 -16.42
C LYS A 121 -12.37 -11.36 -16.29
N GLU A 122 -11.32 -11.61 -17.07
CA GLU A 122 -10.62 -12.91 -17.16
C GLU A 122 -9.14 -12.74 -16.80
N ALA A 123 -8.59 -13.66 -16.02
CA ALA A 123 -7.16 -13.70 -15.78
C ALA A 123 -6.39 -14.18 -17.01
N TRP A 124 -5.17 -13.67 -17.18
CA TRP A 124 -4.35 -14.08 -18.32
C TRP A 124 -3.78 -15.50 -18.14
N ASN A 125 -3.58 -16.22 -19.24
CA ASN A 125 -2.68 -17.37 -19.37
C ASN A 125 -2.72 -18.46 -18.28
N HIS A 126 -3.89 -18.79 -17.72
CA HIS A 126 -4.03 -19.83 -16.67
C HIS A 126 -3.09 -19.65 -15.46
N THR A 127 -2.74 -18.41 -15.11
CA THR A 127 -1.74 -18.11 -14.08
C THR A 127 -2.33 -18.07 -12.66
N ILE A 128 -3.48 -18.71 -12.42
CA ILE A 128 -4.11 -18.75 -11.09
C ILE A 128 -3.85 -20.14 -10.48
N PRO A 129 -3.32 -20.25 -9.25
CA PRO A 129 -2.91 -19.14 -8.37
C PRO A 129 -1.52 -18.58 -8.72
N HIS A 130 -1.40 -17.26 -8.71
CA HIS A 130 -0.12 -16.56 -8.80
C HIS A 130 0.43 -16.28 -7.39
N VAL A 131 1.50 -17.00 -7.02
CA VAL A 131 2.05 -16.98 -5.65
C VAL A 131 2.52 -15.58 -5.26
N THR A 132 3.25 -14.88 -6.12
CA THR A 132 3.70 -13.50 -5.85
C THR A 132 2.51 -12.56 -5.61
N GLY A 133 1.39 -12.80 -6.31
CA GLY A 133 0.17 -12.02 -6.12
C GLY A 133 -0.43 -12.20 -4.72
N ALA A 134 -0.50 -13.43 -4.23
CA ALA A 134 -0.97 -13.72 -2.88
C ALA A 134 -0.01 -13.20 -1.80
N CYS A 135 1.30 -13.37 -1.99
CA CYS A 135 2.31 -12.88 -1.06
C CYS A 135 2.33 -11.35 -0.95
N ASN A 136 2.28 -10.63 -2.07
CA ASN A 136 2.29 -9.17 -2.07
C ASN A 136 1.07 -8.59 -1.35
N TYR A 137 -0.11 -9.21 -1.51
CA TYR A 137 -1.31 -8.78 -0.78
C TYR A 137 -1.16 -8.95 0.73
N ALA A 138 -0.65 -10.11 1.18
CA ALA A 138 -0.40 -10.35 2.61
C ALA A 138 0.68 -9.42 3.20
N ILE A 139 1.74 -9.16 2.43
CA ILE A 139 2.82 -8.24 2.79
C ILE A 139 2.31 -6.79 2.86
N LEU A 140 1.46 -6.38 1.92
CA LEU A 140 0.82 -5.07 1.94
C LEU A 140 -0.02 -4.91 3.22
N LEU A 141 -0.88 -5.88 3.55
CA LEU A 141 -1.67 -5.85 4.78
C LEU A 141 -0.78 -5.75 6.03
N ARG A 142 0.30 -6.53 6.07
CA ARG A 142 1.30 -6.46 7.15
C ARG A 142 1.80 -5.02 7.28
N HIS A 143 2.27 -4.40 6.21
CA HIS A 143 2.84 -3.05 6.25
C HIS A 143 1.80 -1.94 6.50
N MET A 144 0.55 -2.14 6.11
CA MET A 144 -0.55 -1.24 6.49
C MET A 144 -0.77 -1.20 8.01
N LEU A 145 -0.58 -2.35 8.69
CA LEU A 145 -0.75 -2.50 10.13
C LEU A 145 0.52 -2.19 10.93
N VAL A 146 1.67 -2.67 10.47
CA VAL A 146 2.98 -2.59 11.12
C VAL A 146 4.08 -2.46 10.06
N HIS A 147 4.77 -1.33 10.05
CA HIS A 147 5.83 -1.04 9.09
C HIS A 147 7.12 -0.62 9.79
N GLU A 148 8.19 -1.37 9.55
CA GLU A 148 9.54 -1.00 9.98
C GLU A 148 10.19 -0.05 8.96
N GLN A 149 10.53 1.16 9.39
CA GLN A 149 11.21 2.16 8.57
C GLN A 149 12.55 2.53 9.21
N GLY A 150 13.62 1.87 8.79
CA GLY A 150 14.94 2.06 9.39
C GLY A 150 14.93 1.66 10.88
N ASP A 151 15.10 2.65 11.76
CA ASP A 151 15.06 2.48 13.22
C ASP A 151 13.71 2.89 13.85
N GLU A 152 12.70 3.20 13.03
CA GLU A 152 11.36 3.56 13.46
C GLU A 152 10.36 2.40 13.22
N LEU A 153 9.37 2.31 14.11
CA LEU A 153 8.25 1.39 14.01
C LEU A 153 6.95 2.18 13.82
N HIS A 154 6.30 2.01 12.67
CA HIS A 154 5.03 2.65 12.36
C HIS A 154 3.87 1.66 12.52
N LEU A 155 2.84 2.07 13.24
CA LEU A 155 1.63 1.31 13.52
C LEU A 155 0.45 1.97 12.82
N LEU A 156 -0.39 1.16 12.18
CA LEU A 156 -1.60 1.57 11.45
C LEU A 156 -1.36 2.62 10.35
N THR A 157 -0.21 2.53 9.68
CA THR A 157 0.24 3.47 8.62
C THR A 157 -0.86 3.78 7.60
N ALA A 158 -1.64 2.77 7.20
CA ALA A 158 -2.75 2.94 6.28
C ALA A 158 -3.86 1.90 6.52
N VAL A 159 -4.66 2.08 7.57
CA VAL A 159 -5.87 1.26 7.80
C VAL A 159 -7.15 2.00 7.39
N PRO A 160 -8.21 1.29 6.94
CA PRO A 160 -9.52 1.87 6.71
C PRO A 160 -10.05 2.56 7.97
N ASP A 161 -10.65 3.75 7.85
CA ASP A 161 -11.15 4.50 9.02
C ASP A 161 -12.23 3.71 9.78
N TRP A 162 -13.01 2.88 9.08
CA TRP A 162 -14.06 2.06 9.66
C TRP A 162 -13.54 0.90 10.52
N TRP A 163 -12.25 0.52 10.41
CA TRP A 163 -11.60 -0.42 11.32
C TRP A 163 -11.35 0.17 12.72
N LEU A 164 -11.55 1.48 12.86
CA LEU A 164 -11.38 2.25 14.08
C LEU A 164 -12.70 2.88 14.58
N GLU A 165 -13.82 2.52 13.95
CA GLU A 165 -15.16 2.98 14.32
C GLU A 165 -15.61 2.43 15.67
N TRP A 166 -16.54 3.12 16.34
CA TRP A 166 -17.09 2.65 17.61
C TRP A 166 -17.63 1.21 17.49
N GLY A 167 -17.19 0.32 18.37
CA GLY A 167 -17.57 -1.10 18.36
C GLY A 167 -16.70 -1.99 17.47
N SER A 168 -15.77 -1.43 16.69
CA SER A 168 -14.79 -2.20 15.93
C SER A 168 -13.59 -2.63 16.80
N MET A 169 -12.96 -3.73 16.40
CA MET A 169 -11.73 -4.24 16.98
C MET A 169 -10.75 -4.61 15.88
N THR A 170 -9.53 -4.06 15.94
CA THR A 170 -8.40 -4.44 15.10
C THR A 170 -7.30 -4.99 15.99
N ALA A 171 -6.77 -6.17 15.69
CA ALA A 171 -5.72 -6.79 16.48
C ALA A 171 -4.69 -7.51 15.62
N VAL A 172 -3.42 -7.43 16.02
CA VAL A 172 -2.33 -8.30 15.56
C VAL A 172 -1.60 -8.83 16.78
N GLU A 173 -1.27 -10.12 16.76
CA GLU A 173 -0.61 -10.80 17.88
C GLU A 173 0.70 -11.43 17.42
N ASN A 174 1.76 -11.25 18.22
CA ASN A 174 3.06 -11.86 17.99
C ASN A 174 3.64 -11.62 16.58
N ILE A 175 3.32 -10.48 15.96
CA ILE A 175 3.78 -10.18 14.60
C ILE A 175 5.29 -9.95 14.62
N PRO A 176 6.07 -10.69 13.80
CA PRO A 176 7.53 -10.57 13.82
C PRO A 176 7.94 -9.26 13.18
N THR A 177 8.88 -8.55 13.81
CA THR A 177 9.55 -7.38 13.22
C THR A 177 11.07 -7.48 13.35
N HIS A 178 11.83 -6.62 12.68
CA HIS A 178 13.27 -6.53 12.90
C HIS A 178 13.64 -6.16 14.35
N PHE A 179 12.71 -5.56 15.11
CA PHE A 179 12.86 -5.17 16.51
C PHE A 179 12.51 -6.29 17.51
N GLY A 180 11.94 -7.39 17.03
CA GLY A 180 11.35 -8.48 17.83
C GLY A 180 9.85 -8.62 17.55
N LYS A 181 9.18 -9.53 18.26
CA LYS A 181 7.72 -9.69 18.14
C LYS A 181 6.98 -8.59 18.89
N LEU A 182 5.82 -8.16 18.37
CA LEU A 182 4.92 -7.23 19.05
C LEU A 182 3.46 -7.70 18.97
N SER A 183 2.62 -7.15 19.82
CA SER A 183 1.16 -7.27 19.72
C SER A 183 0.52 -5.88 19.81
N LEU A 184 -0.56 -5.67 19.07
CA LEU A 184 -1.31 -4.42 19.04
C LEU A 184 -2.81 -4.74 19.01
N HIS A 185 -3.57 -4.12 19.91
CA HIS A 185 -5.01 -4.22 19.98
C HIS A 185 -5.61 -2.81 19.97
N VAL A 186 -6.55 -2.56 19.07
CA VAL A 186 -7.22 -1.27 18.94
C VAL A 186 -8.72 -1.48 18.95
N THR A 187 -9.39 -0.84 19.89
CA THR A 187 -10.85 -0.92 20.07
C THR A 187 -11.44 0.45 19.85
N GLY A 188 -12.37 0.57 18.90
CA GLY A 188 -13.08 1.81 18.67
C GLY A 188 -14.08 2.10 19.77
N GLN A 189 -14.00 3.31 20.33
CA GLN A 189 -14.85 3.81 21.42
C GLN A 189 -15.67 5.02 20.94
N SER A 190 -16.69 5.41 21.72
CA SER A 190 -17.59 6.52 21.35
C SER A 190 -16.86 7.86 21.17
N GLY A 191 -15.73 8.06 21.85
CA GLY A 191 -14.91 9.27 21.78
C GLY A 191 -13.58 9.14 21.05
N GLY A 192 -13.26 7.97 20.46
CA GLY A 192 -11.92 7.72 19.91
C GLY A 192 -11.59 6.24 19.78
N VAL A 193 -10.34 5.88 20.10
CA VAL A 193 -9.85 4.51 20.15
C VAL A 193 -9.10 4.25 21.45
N TRP A 194 -9.28 3.06 22.01
CA TRP A 194 -8.39 2.52 23.03
C TRP A 194 -7.33 1.65 22.35
N VAL A 195 -6.09 1.71 22.84
CA VAL A 195 -4.95 0.99 22.25
C VAL A 195 -4.21 0.23 23.35
N GLY A 196 -4.16 -1.09 23.22
CA GLY A 196 -3.23 -1.96 23.94
C GLY A 196 -2.05 -2.27 23.04
N PHE A 197 -0.83 -2.11 23.54
CA PHE A 197 0.38 -2.31 22.76
C PHE A 197 1.46 -3.00 23.60
N ASP A 198 1.88 -4.17 23.14
CA ASP A 198 3.02 -4.91 23.67
C ASP A 198 4.22 -4.66 22.74
N PRO A 199 5.13 -3.74 23.10
CA PRO A 199 6.23 -3.36 22.23
C PRO A 199 7.25 -4.50 22.08
N PRO A 200 8.00 -4.52 20.97
CA PRO A 200 9.09 -5.47 20.81
C PRO A 200 10.25 -5.16 21.77
N THR A 201 10.82 -6.19 22.40
CA THR A 201 11.84 -6.05 23.46
C THR A 201 13.24 -6.52 23.07
N GLU A 202 13.40 -7.23 21.95
CA GLU A 202 14.69 -7.81 21.53
C GLU A 202 15.68 -6.72 21.07
N ARG A 203 15.22 -5.83 20.19
CA ARG A 203 15.96 -4.68 19.67
C ARG A 203 15.00 -3.50 19.59
N PRO A 204 14.72 -2.77 20.68
CA PRO A 204 13.68 -1.74 20.69
C PRO A 204 13.91 -0.67 19.60
N PRO A 205 12.86 -0.22 18.89
CA PRO A 205 12.98 0.85 17.91
C PRO A 205 13.34 2.18 18.59
N ARG A 206 14.00 3.09 17.87
CA ARG A 206 14.29 4.44 18.37
C ARG A 206 12.99 5.23 18.60
N ARG A 207 11.98 4.96 17.78
CA ARG A 207 10.69 5.67 17.79
C ARG A 207 9.56 4.73 17.40
N VAL A 208 8.44 4.82 18.10
CA VAL A 208 7.19 4.15 17.73
C VAL A 208 6.15 5.21 17.37
N VAL A 209 5.56 5.10 16.19
CA VAL A 209 4.59 6.07 15.65
C VAL A 209 3.26 5.37 15.38
N LEU A 210 2.21 5.80 16.06
CA LEU A 210 0.83 5.37 15.82
C LEU A 210 0.12 6.39 14.92
N HIS A 211 -0.33 5.94 13.75
CA HIS A 211 -1.10 6.76 12.83
C HIS A 211 -2.59 6.63 13.11
N LEU A 212 -3.26 7.76 13.40
CA LEU A 212 -4.71 7.80 13.60
C LEU A 212 -5.33 8.88 12.70
N PRO A 213 -6.52 8.66 12.13
CA PRO A 213 -7.26 9.73 11.50
C PRO A 213 -7.56 10.83 12.52
N SER A 214 -7.56 12.09 12.09
CA SER A 214 -7.84 13.24 12.97
C SER A 214 -9.25 13.20 13.59
N SER A 215 -10.16 12.42 13.01
CA SER A 215 -11.51 12.13 13.52
C SER A 215 -11.53 11.17 14.72
N ARG A 216 -10.43 10.46 15.02
CA ARG A 216 -10.36 9.44 16.09
C ARG A 216 -9.31 9.80 17.13
N LYS A 217 -9.72 10.28 18.30
CA LYS A 217 -8.78 10.59 19.40
C LYS A 217 -8.25 9.31 20.03
N LEU A 218 -7.07 9.37 20.63
CA LEU A 218 -6.57 8.29 21.48
C LEU A 218 -7.20 8.49 22.87
N ALA A 219 -7.83 7.45 23.43
CA ALA A 219 -8.55 7.53 24.70
C ALA A 219 -7.59 7.78 25.87
N GLU A 220 -6.46 7.06 25.88
CA GLU A 220 -5.42 7.15 26.91
C GLU A 220 -4.04 7.12 26.24
N PRO A 221 -3.07 7.95 26.68
CA PRO A 221 -1.72 7.90 26.15
C PRO A 221 -1.09 6.50 26.29
N VAL A 222 -0.46 6.02 25.23
CA VAL A 222 0.32 4.77 25.26
C VAL A 222 1.79 5.11 25.51
N PRO A 223 2.41 4.63 26.60
CA PRO A 223 3.81 4.95 26.92
C PRO A 223 4.76 4.62 25.76
N GLY A 224 5.65 5.56 25.43
CA GLY A 224 6.66 5.37 24.37
C GLY A 224 6.13 5.41 22.94
N VAL A 225 4.84 5.73 22.74
CA VAL A 225 4.21 5.81 21.42
C VAL A 225 3.85 7.26 21.08
N GLU A 226 4.37 7.74 19.95
CA GLU A 226 3.98 9.03 19.40
C GLU A 226 2.75 8.87 18.50
N VAL A 227 1.76 9.75 18.65
CA VAL A 227 0.57 9.74 17.80
C VAL A 227 0.69 10.79 16.70
N VAL A 228 0.71 10.34 15.44
CA VAL A 228 0.61 11.21 14.26
C VAL A 228 -0.81 11.19 13.71
N ARG A 229 -1.27 12.35 13.25
CA ARG A 229 -2.61 12.52 12.69
C ARG A 229 -2.56 12.54 11.18
N ARG A 230 -3.37 11.70 10.55
CA ARG A 230 -3.65 11.73 9.12
C ARG A 230 -5.04 12.30 8.83
N PRO A 231 -5.30 12.83 7.62
CA PRO A 231 -6.66 13.16 7.21
C PRO A 231 -7.59 11.93 7.32
N PRO A 232 -8.86 12.11 7.69
CA PRO A 232 -9.87 11.07 7.55
C PRO A 232 -10.06 10.74 6.07
N GLN A 233 -10.42 9.48 5.80
CA GLN A 233 -10.75 9.07 4.44
C GLN A 233 -12.03 9.77 3.98
N LYS A 234 -12.01 10.30 2.75
CA LYS A 234 -13.14 10.99 2.12
C LYS A 234 -14.25 10.00 1.75
N LYS A 235 -13.87 8.74 1.52
CA LYS A 235 -14.78 7.67 1.16
C LYS A 235 -14.52 6.44 2.02
N ARG A 236 -15.60 5.74 2.38
CA ARG A 236 -15.50 4.40 2.96
C ARG A 236 -15.05 3.43 1.88
N TRP A 237 -13.83 2.95 2.01
CA TRP A 237 -13.32 1.85 1.21
C TRP A 237 -13.51 0.54 1.98
N ASP A 238 -14.28 -0.35 1.40
CA ASP A 238 -14.47 -1.73 1.82
C ASP A 238 -14.73 -2.61 0.59
N PHE A 239 -14.80 -3.93 0.81
CA PHE A 239 -14.97 -4.88 -0.28
C PHE A 239 -16.31 -4.68 -1.02
N GLU A 240 -17.39 -4.42 -0.28
CA GLU A 240 -18.72 -4.17 -0.87
C GLU A 240 -18.72 -2.92 -1.76
N THR A 241 -17.98 -1.88 -1.36
CA THR A 241 -17.84 -0.65 -2.13
C THR A 241 -17.15 -0.90 -3.47
N VAL A 242 -16.01 -1.61 -3.48
CA VAL A 242 -15.29 -1.89 -4.75
C VAL A 242 -16.07 -2.86 -5.64
N VAL A 243 -16.79 -3.83 -5.08
CA VAL A 243 -17.69 -4.72 -5.84
C VAL A 243 -18.77 -3.91 -6.55
N ARG A 244 -19.48 -3.03 -5.83
CA ARG A 244 -20.52 -2.17 -6.43
C ARG A 244 -19.98 -1.29 -7.56
N MET A 245 -18.80 -0.72 -7.39
CA MET A 245 -18.15 0.08 -8.44
C MET A 245 -17.84 -0.77 -9.68
N TYR A 246 -17.32 -1.98 -9.47
CA TYR A 246 -16.94 -2.90 -10.55
C TYR A 246 -18.15 -3.47 -11.33
N GLU A 247 -19.29 -3.60 -10.66
CA GLU A 247 -20.57 -4.01 -11.28
C GLU A 247 -21.23 -2.87 -12.07
N SER A 248 -21.05 -1.62 -11.64
CA SER A 248 -21.65 -0.45 -12.30
C SER A 248 -20.99 -0.02 -13.62
N ARG A 249 -20.00 -0.79 -14.10
CA ARG A 249 -19.12 -0.46 -15.21
C ARG A 249 -19.39 -1.35 -16.41
#